data_AF-A0A9E7R448-F1
#
_entry.id   AF-A0A9E7R448-F1
#
_cell.length_a   1.000
_cell.length_b   1.000
_cell.length_c   1.000
_cell.angle_alpha   90.00
_cell.angle_beta   90.00
_cell.angle_gamma   90.00
#
_symmetry.space_group_name_H-M   'P 1'
#
loop_
_entity.id
_entity.type
_entity.pdbx_description
1 polymer ?
#
loop_
_entity_poly.entity_id
_entity_poly.type
_entity_poly.pdbx_seq_one_letter_code
_entity_poly.pdbx_strand_id
1 'polypeptide(L)'
;MTTRPRLERNKRQAVGLLAFVLFGVLSAVFLAAEFGTPAGFPGEGSITASIGYAMFNLAGGAFDAEGFLIVFLVIALVLDAALDAAVMLGSRETEEGGFLPLTDGGKDDERKGGDR
;
A
#
# COMPACT_ATOMS: atom_id res chain seq x y z
N MET A 1 2.69 45.03 27.87
CA MET A 1 4.11 44.74 28.18
C MET A 1 4.39 43.33 27.73
N THR A 2 5.19 43.12 26.68
CA THR A 2 5.54 41.78 26.21
C THR A 2 6.96 41.46 26.63
N THR A 3 7.10 40.42 27.45
CA THR A 3 8.39 39.91 27.92
C THR A 3 9.18 39.38 26.73
N ARG A 4 10.43 39.82 26.58
CA ARG A 4 11.33 39.41 25.50
C ARG A 4 11.71 37.94 25.71
N PRO A 5 11.76 37.09 24.67
CA PRO A 5 12.14 35.69 24.81
C PRO A 5 13.56 35.60 25.36
N ARG A 6 13.72 34.94 26.51
CA ARG A 6 15.03 34.69 27.13
C ARG A 6 15.42 33.24 26.86
N LEU A 7 16.68 33.03 26.46
CA LEU A 7 17.23 31.68 26.33
C LEU A 7 17.31 31.02 27.72
N GLU A 8 16.53 29.95 27.88
CA GLU A 8 16.49 29.11 29.09
C GLU A 8 17.83 28.39 29.31
N ARG A 9 18.67 28.90 30.22
CA ARG A 9 19.99 28.34 30.59
C ARG A 9 19.88 27.13 31.53
N ASN A 10 19.19 26.09 31.11
CA ASN A 10 19.03 24.84 31.87
C ASN A 10 19.64 23.64 31.10
N LYS A 11 19.56 22.43 31.68
CA LYS A 11 20.07 21.17 31.09
C LYS A 11 19.58 20.92 29.65
N ARG A 12 18.47 21.54 29.20
CA ARG A 12 17.96 21.43 27.83
C ARG A 12 18.87 22.10 26.79
N GLN A 13 19.67 23.11 27.17
CA GLN A 13 20.69 23.68 26.27
C GLN A 13 21.79 22.68 25.96
N ALA A 14 22.19 21.86 26.94
CA ALA A 14 23.16 20.79 26.71
C ALA A 14 22.61 19.77 25.71
N VAL A 15 21.31 19.44 25.77
CA VAL A 15 20.65 18.55 24.80
C VAL A 15 20.63 19.18 23.41
N GLY A 16 20.32 20.47 23.29
CA GLY A 16 20.35 21.19 22.00
C GLY A 16 21.74 21.25 21.37
N LEU A 17 22.78 21.48 22.18
CA LEU A 17 24.16 21.44 21.72
C LEU A 17 24.56 20.04 21.25
N LEU A 18 24.15 19.01 21.99
CA LEU A 18 24.43 17.61 21.66
C LEU A 18 23.76 17.20 20.34
N ALA A 19 22.54 17.69 20.08
CA ALA A 19 21.87 17.52 18.79
C ALA A 19 22.64 18.23 17.65
N PHE A 20 23.17 19.42 17.87
CA PHE A 20 23.95 20.15 16.86
C PHE A 20 25.27 19.43 16.53
N VAL A 21 25.93 18.89 17.56
CA VAL A 21 27.13 18.04 17.38
C VAL A 21 26.78 16.78 16.58
N LEU A 22 25.71 16.06 16.96
CA LEU A 22 25.28 14.87 16.24
C LEU A 22 24.93 15.18 14.78
N PHE A 23 24.25 16.29 14.53
CA PHE A 23 23.95 16.77 13.18
C PHE A 23 25.23 17.04 12.38
N GLY A 24 26.22 17.70 12.98
CA GLY A 24 27.52 17.94 12.37
C GLY A 24 28.24 16.64 11.99
N VAL A 25 28.22 15.65 12.88
CA VAL A 25 28.79 14.32 12.62
C VAL A 25 28.08 13.63 11.45
N LEU A 26 26.75 13.57 11.45
CA LEU A 26 25.99 12.98 10.34
C LEU A 26 26.21 13.72 9.02
N SER A 27 26.27 15.04 9.05
CA SER A 27 26.57 15.86 7.87
C SER A 27 27.96 15.53 7.31
N ALA A 28 28.96 15.44 8.18
CA ALA A 28 30.33 15.08 7.77
C ALA A 28 30.39 13.67 7.18
N VAL A 29 29.69 12.70 7.79
CA VAL A 29 29.60 11.32 7.27
C VAL A 29 28.94 11.31 5.90
N PHE A 30 27.81 11.99 5.71
CA PHE A 30 27.11 11.99 4.43
C PHE A 30 27.87 12.72 3.32
N LEU A 31 28.61 13.78 3.65
CA LEU A 31 29.44 14.50 2.68
C LEU A 31 30.73 13.75 2.33
N ALA A 32 31.27 12.97 3.28
CA ALA A 32 32.48 12.17 3.07
C ALA A 32 32.17 10.74 2.58
N ALA A 33 30.90 10.31 2.60
CA ALA A 33 30.50 9.01 2.13
C ALA A 33 30.62 8.95 0.60
N GLU A 34 31.57 8.15 0.13
CA GLU A 34 31.64 7.78 -1.27
C GLU A 34 30.74 6.57 -1.50
N PHE A 35 29.73 6.73 -2.35
CA PHE A 35 29.02 5.60 -2.92
C PHE A 35 29.85 5.10 -4.10
N GLY A 36 30.19 3.80 -4.11
CA GLY A 36 30.82 3.17 -5.26
C GLY A 36 29.93 3.26 -6.51
N THR A 37 30.43 2.75 -7.64
CA THR A 37 29.67 2.75 -8.90
C THR A 37 28.30 2.10 -8.66
N PRO A 38 27.18 2.77 -8.96
CA PRO A 38 25.85 2.19 -8.81
C PRO A 38 25.76 0.91 -9.63
N ALA A 39 25.79 -0.24 -8.95
CA ALA A 39 25.56 -1.52 -9.58
C ALA A 39 24.05 -1.72 -9.66
N GLY A 40 23.50 -1.52 -10.87
CA GLY A 40 22.14 -1.99 -11.18
C GLY A 40 22.09 -3.51 -11.20
N PHE A 41 20.92 -4.06 -11.55
CA PHE A 41 20.81 -5.49 -11.80
C PHE A 41 21.79 -5.90 -12.91
N PRO A 42 22.71 -6.87 -12.67
CA PRO A 42 23.85 -7.12 -13.56
C PRO A 42 23.51 -7.90 -14.83
N GLY A 43 22.25 -8.28 -15.03
CA GLY A 43 21.81 -9.07 -16.17
C GLY A 43 21.21 -8.23 -17.30
N GLU A 44 21.54 -8.59 -18.54
CA GLU A 44 20.87 -8.07 -19.72
C GLU A 44 19.54 -8.82 -19.92
N GLY A 45 18.41 -8.10 -19.83
CA GLY A 45 17.09 -8.69 -20.08
C GLY A 45 15.98 -8.08 -19.24
N SER A 46 14.73 -8.27 -19.71
CA SER A 46 13.56 -7.78 -18.97
C SER A 46 13.22 -8.74 -17.83
N ILE A 47 13.33 -8.23 -16.59
CA ILE A 47 12.88 -8.94 -15.39
C ILE A 47 11.37 -9.19 -15.47
N THR A 48 10.60 -8.19 -15.88
CA THR A 48 9.14 -8.31 -16.04
C THR A 48 8.76 -9.41 -17.02
N ALA A 49 9.47 -9.52 -18.15
CA ALA A 49 9.22 -10.59 -19.11
C ALA A 49 9.57 -11.96 -18.53
N SER A 50 10.71 -12.07 -17.83
CA SER A 50 11.17 -13.32 -17.21
C SER A 50 10.19 -13.81 -16.13
N ILE A 51 9.61 -12.90 -15.35
CA ILE A 51 8.52 -13.22 -14.41
C ILE A 51 7.30 -13.77 -15.17
N GLY A 52 6.90 -13.14 -16.28
CA GLY A 52 5.80 -13.63 -17.11
C GLY A 52 6.04 -15.05 -17.65
N TYR A 53 7.25 -15.32 -18.16
CA TYR A 53 7.63 -16.67 -18.61
C TYR A 53 7.58 -17.69 -17.46
N ALA A 54 8.11 -17.35 -16.29
CA ALA A 54 8.09 -18.20 -15.11
C ALA A 54 6.66 -18.49 -14.61
N MET A 55 5.76 -17.50 -14.62
CA MET A 55 4.36 -17.65 -14.20
C MET A 55 3.60 -18.70 -15.01
N PHE A 56 3.89 -18.82 -16.30
CA PHE A 56 3.23 -19.77 -17.18
C PHE A 56 4.05 -21.02 -17.50
N ASN A 57 5.20 -21.20 -16.82
CA ASN A 57 6.14 -22.29 -17.07
C ASN A 57 6.59 -22.38 -18.55
N LEU A 58 6.89 -21.22 -19.13
CA LEU A 58 7.32 -21.06 -20.51
C LEU A 58 8.84 -20.83 -20.60
N ALA A 59 9.46 -21.30 -21.68
CA ALA A 59 10.83 -20.93 -22.01
C ALA A 59 10.89 -19.50 -22.57
N GLY A 60 12.01 -18.81 -22.39
CA GLY A 60 12.26 -17.48 -22.96
C GLY A 60 12.57 -16.37 -21.95
N GLY A 61 12.60 -16.68 -20.65
CA GLY A 61 13.12 -15.77 -19.63
C GLY A 61 14.62 -15.50 -19.84
N ALA A 62 15.04 -14.27 -19.60
CA ALA A 62 16.46 -13.91 -19.61
C ALA A 62 17.21 -14.44 -18.38
N PHE A 63 16.46 -14.88 -17.37
CA PHE A 63 16.96 -15.38 -16.09
C PHE A 63 16.28 -16.70 -15.77
N ASP A 64 17.06 -17.66 -15.28
CA ASP A 64 16.54 -18.93 -14.78
C ASP A 64 15.64 -18.69 -13.56
N ALA A 65 14.45 -19.28 -13.60
CA ALA A 65 13.45 -19.20 -12.55
C ALA A 65 12.65 -20.51 -12.49
N GLU A 66 12.14 -20.83 -11.31
CA GLU A 66 11.19 -21.93 -11.14
C GLU A 66 9.84 -21.58 -11.78
N GLY A 67 9.14 -22.58 -12.29
CA GLY A 67 7.81 -22.41 -12.87
C GLY A 67 6.74 -22.24 -11.78
N PHE A 68 5.90 -21.20 -11.90
CA PHE A 68 4.85 -20.88 -10.92
C PHE A 68 3.43 -21.20 -11.44
N LEU A 69 3.30 -22.04 -12.47
CA LEU A 69 2.00 -22.29 -13.12
C LEU A 69 0.93 -22.79 -12.15
N ILE A 70 1.28 -23.72 -11.25
CA ILE A 70 0.33 -24.24 -10.26
C ILE A 70 -0.11 -23.12 -9.31
N VAL A 71 0.83 -22.32 -8.82
CA VAL A 71 0.55 -21.19 -7.92
C VAL A 71 -0.37 -20.17 -8.61
N PHE A 72 -0.09 -19.86 -9.88
CA PHE A 72 -0.93 -18.96 -10.69
C PHE A 72 -2.38 -19.47 -10.78
N LEU A 73 -2.58 -20.76 -11.04
CA LEU A 73 -3.92 -21.36 -11.11
C LEU A 73 -4.62 -21.39 -9.75
N VAL A 74 -3.89 -21.65 -8.66
CA VAL A 74 -4.44 -21.60 -7.30
C VAL A 74 -4.90 -20.18 -6.95
N ILE A 75 -4.11 -19.16 -7.29
CA ILE A 75 -4.51 -17.75 -7.10
C ILE A 75 -5.78 -17.45 -7.86
N ALA A 76 -5.90 -17.87 -9.13
CA ALA A 76 -7.11 -17.67 -9.92
C ALA A 76 -8.35 -18.30 -9.24
N LEU A 77 -8.22 -19.54 -8.77
CA LEU A 77 -9.30 -20.25 -8.06
C LEU A 77 -9.67 -19.58 -6.73
N VAL A 78 -8.68 -19.11 -5.97
CA VAL A 78 -8.92 -18.40 -4.71
C VAL A 78 -9.60 -17.06 -4.96
N LEU A 79 -9.17 -16.32 -5.98
CA LEU A 79 -9.78 -15.03 -6.33
C LEU A 79 -11.22 -15.18 -6.81
N ASP A 80 -11.53 -16.24 -7.56
CA ASP A 80 -12.89 -16.57 -7.99
C ASP A 80 -13.81 -16.86 -6.80
N ALA A 81 -13.39 -17.77 -5.91
CA ALA A 81 -14.14 -18.07 -4.69
C ALA A 81 -14.27 -16.87 -3.74
N ALA A 82 -13.24 -16.03 -3.66
CA ALA A 82 -13.27 -14.80 -2.86
C ALA A 82 -14.26 -13.77 -3.44
N LEU A 83 -14.34 -13.67 -4.77
CA LEU A 83 -15.32 -12.82 -5.43
C LEU A 83 -16.74 -13.30 -5.15
N ASP A 84 -17.00 -14.61 -5.31
CA ASP A 84 -18.30 -15.21 -5.00
C ASP A 84 -18.70 -14.98 -3.54
N ALA A 85 -17.77 -15.20 -2.60
CA ALA A 85 -17.98 -14.95 -1.18
C ALA A 85 -18.27 -13.46 -0.91
N ALA A 86 -17.54 -12.55 -1.55
CA ALA A 86 -17.77 -11.11 -1.41
C ALA A 86 -19.15 -10.69 -1.93
N VAL A 87 -19.58 -11.26 -3.07
CA VAL A 87 -20.91 -11.02 -3.65
C VAL A 87 -22.01 -11.59 -2.75
N MET A 88 -21.87 -12.84 -2.29
CA MET A 88 -22.81 -13.46 -1.35
C MET A 88 -22.96 -12.64 -0.08
N LEU A 89 -21.85 -12.25 0.56
CA LEU A 89 -21.85 -11.46 1.80
C LEU A 89 -22.36 -10.03 1.60
N GLY A 90 -22.10 -9.43 0.44
CA GLY A 90 -22.55 -8.08 0.10
C GLY A 90 -24.01 -8.01 -0.31
N SER A 91 -24.57 -9.12 -0.79
CA SER A 91 -25.98 -9.23 -1.16
C SER A 91 -26.87 -9.21 0.08
N ARG A 92 -27.99 -8.49 0.01
CA ARG A 92 -29.02 -8.50 1.05
C ARG A 92 -30.27 -9.16 0.49
N GLU A 93 -30.78 -10.14 1.20
CA GLU A 93 -32.07 -10.74 0.91
C GLU A 93 -33.17 -9.84 1.46
N THR A 94 -34.17 -9.51 0.64
CA THR A 94 -35.43 -8.91 1.09
C THR A 94 -36.46 -9.98 1.40
N GLU A 95 -37.44 -9.67 2.25
CA GLU A 95 -38.48 -10.62 2.70
C GLU A 95 -39.30 -11.25 1.56
N GLU A 96 -39.25 -10.69 0.35
CA GLU A 96 -39.93 -11.22 -0.86
C GLU A 96 -39.02 -12.08 -1.76
N GLY A 97 -37.80 -12.42 -1.33
CA GLY A 97 -36.91 -13.35 -2.03
C GLY A 97 -36.27 -12.79 -3.32
N GLY A 98 -36.26 -11.46 -3.49
CA GLY A 98 -35.67 -10.79 -4.63
C GLY A 98 -34.24 -10.29 -4.36
N PHE A 99 -33.29 -10.65 -5.24
CA PHE A 99 -31.96 -10.03 -5.27
C PHE A 99 -32.09 -8.57 -5.70
N LEU A 100 -32.00 -7.62 -4.76
CA LEU A 100 -31.96 -6.19 -5.06
C LEU A 100 -30.49 -5.75 -5.20
N PRO A 101 -30.00 -5.41 -6.41
CA PRO A 101 -28.74 -4.69 -6.54
C PRO A 101 -28.85 -3.35 -5.80
N LEU A 102 -27.82 -3.03 -5.02
CA LEU A 102 -27.85 -1.94 -4.06
C LEU A 102 -28.03 -0.55 -4.72
N THR A 103 -28.86 0.27 -4.06
CA THR A 103 -29.02 1.75 -4.13
C THR A 103 -29.84 2.36 -5.28
N ASP A 104 -31.17 2.32 -5.15
CA ASP A 104 -32.01 3.49 -5.50
C ASP A 104 -31.74 4.55 -4.42
N GLY A 105 -31.00 5.60 -4.78
CA GLY A 105 -30.67 6.69 -3.87
C GLY A 105 -31.93 7.35 -3.33
N GLY A 106 -32.26 7.01 -2.07
CA GLY A 106 -33.12 7.76 -1.15
C GLY A 106 -34.31 8.47 -1.80
N LYS A 107 -35.47 7.82 -1.83
CA LYS A 107 -36.73 8.56 -1.75
C LYS A 107 -37.28 8.43 -0.35
N ASP A 108 -37.30 9.57 0.34
CA ASP A 108 -38.09 9.78 1.53
C ASP A 108 -39.57 9.65 1.14
N ASP A 109 -40.12 8.45 1.28
CA ASP A 109 -41.56 8.29 1.34
C ASP A 109 -42.04 8.78 2.72
N GLU A 110 -42.23 10.09 2.82
CA GLU A 110 -43.07 10.67 3.86
C GLU A 110 -44.47 10.08 3.75
N ARG A 111 -44.75 9.14 4.66
CA ARG A 111 -46.07 8.54 4.85
C ARG A 111 -47.09 9.61 5.25
N LYS A 112 -48.20 9.60 4.51
CA LYS A 112 -49.59 9.79 4.94
C LYS A 112 -49.86 10.21 6.41
N GLY A 113 -50.64 11.29 6.53
CA GLY A 113 -51.62 11.57 7.60
C GLY A 113 -51.98 13.05 7.53
N GLY A 114 -53.15 13.49 7.05
CA GLY A 114 -54.49 13.10 7.48
C GLY A 114 -54.98 14.09 8.54
N ASP A 115 -55.67 15.16 8.14
CA ASP A 115 -56.81 15.68 8.92
C ASP A 115 -57.74 16.51 8.04
N ARG A 116 -58.97 16.61 8.53
CA ARG A 116 -60.25 16.97 7.91
C ARG A 116 -60.35 18.38 7.32
#